data_AF-A0A935ZAN1-F1
#
_entry.id   AF-A0A935ZAN1-F1
#
_cell.length_a   1.000
_cell.length_b   1.000
_cell.length_c   1.000
_cell.angle_alpha   90.00
_cell.angle_beta   90.00
_cell.angle_gamma   90.00
#
_symmetry.space_group_name_H-M   'P 1'
#
loop_
_entity.id
_entity.type
_entity.pdbx_description
1 polymer ?
#
loop_
_entity_poly.entity_id
_entity_poly.type
_entity_poly.pdbx_seq_one_letter_code
_entity_poly.pdbx_strand_id
1 'polypeptide(L)'
;MGWLSRLFSGEDAETREARRRMAVDMQDPRKTFVWGVVSISYELDPAYLPAHANTAIREWYGVRSADDILRWTAADFTANAHPGYNQYRLCFLARAGYGAGVLDEATSWSLAIRHAAVLQQHYPDWLAYGHGYLEGHLSYRAGEGDDAAKLAEIRKRTEERIALRQRTVWCAIPWHTPMS
;
A
#
# COMPACT_ATOMS: atom_id res chain seq x y z
N MET A 1 -1.66 -30.11 -19.49
CA MET A 1 -2.08 -28.92 -20.26
C MET A 1 -1.77 -27.57 -19.59
N GLY A 2 -1.14 -27.49 -18.40
CA GLY A 2 -1.06 -26.23 -17.61
C GLY A 2 0.27 -25.46 -17.55
N TRP A 3 1.36 -25.99 -18.12
CA TRP A 3 2.66 -25.29 -18.18
C TRP A 3 2.69 -24.30 -19.34
N LEU A 4 2.29 -24.76 -20.54
CA LEU A 4 2.40 -23.96 -21.77
C LEU A 4 1.40 -22.81 -21.78
N SER A 5 0.26 -22.94 -21.11
CA SER A 5 -0.67 -21.83 -20.92
C SER A 5 -0.08 -20.71 -20.08
N ARG A 6 0.85 -20.95 -19.14
CA ARG A 6 1.50 -19.90 -18.34
C ARG A 6 2.63 -19.17 -19.08
N LEU A 7 3.18 -19.78 -20.13
CA LEU A 7 4.17 -19.15 -21.02
C LEU A 7 3.51 -18.27 -22.09
N PHE A 8 2.23 -18.50 -22.40
CA PHE A 8 1.45 -17.78 -23.42
C PHE A 8 0.24 -17.00 -22.89
N SER A 9 -0.13 -17.16 -21.61
CA SER A 9 -1.12 -16.30 -20.97
C SER A 9 -0.43 -14.99 -20.64
N GLY A 10 -0.40 -14.11 -21.65
CA GLY A 10 -0.19 -12.69 -21.41
C GLY A 10 -1.03 -12.26 -20.22
N GLU A 11 -0.45 -11.35 -19.43
CA GLU A 11 -1.09 -10.67 -18.30
C GLU A 11 -2.61 -10.61 -18.43
N ASP A 12 -3.32 -11.10 -17.41
CA ASP A 12 -4.77 -11.16 -17.41
C ASP A 12 -5.36 -9.75 -17.62
N ALA A 13 -6.59 -9.69 -18.13
CA ALA A 13 -7.19 -8.43 -18.54
C ALA A 13 -7.32 -7.42 -17.39
N GLU A 14 -7.56 -7.90 -16.16
CA GLU A 14 -7.69 -7.05 -14.98
C GLU A 14 -6.33 -6.44 -14.61
N THR A 15 -5.28 -7.26 -14.54
CA THR A 15 -3.91 -6.79 -14.28
C THR A 15 -3.46 -5.76 -15.33
N ARG A 16 -3.75 -6.00 -16.62
CA ARG A 16 -3.38 -5.09 -17.71
C ARG A 16 -4.11 -3.75 -17.60
N GLU A 17 -5.41 -3.79 -17.31
CA GLU A 17 -6.22 -2.60 -17.11
C GLU A 17 -5.76 -1.81 -15.87
N ALA A 18 -5.43 -2.51 -14.77
CA ALA A 18 -4.87 -1.90 -13.57
C ALA A 18 -3.57 -1.15 -13.89
N ARG A 19 -2.63 -1.76 -14.63
CA ARG A 19 -1.41 -1.08 -15.07
C ARG A 19 -1.69 0.13 -15.95
N ARG A 20 -2.65 0.04 -16.87
CA ARG A 20 -3.05 1.16 -17.73
C ARG A 20 -3.57 2.34 -16.91
N ARG A 21 -4.44 2.10 -15.94
CA ARG A 21 -4.97 3.15 -15.05
C ARG A 21 -3.88 3.73 -14.16
N MET A 22 -3.04 2.89 -13.57
CA MET A 22 -1.88 3.36 -12.80
C MET A 22 -0.93 4.23 -13.61
N ALA A 23 -0.69 3.89 -14.88
CA ALA A 23 0.16 4.72 -15.75
C ALA A 23 -0.42 6.12 -15.99
N VAL A 24 -1.76 6.28 -16.01
CA VAL A 24 -2.41 7.59 -16.05
C VAL A 24 -2.21 8.32 -14.73
N ASP A 25 -2.43 7.66 -13.59
CA ASP A 25 -2.24 8.28 -12.27
C ASP A 25 -0.80 8.71 -12.02
N MET A 26 0.16 7.96 -12.54
CA MET A 26 1.59 8.24 -12.38
C MET A 26 2.05 9.55 -13.04
N GLN A 27 1.18 10.19 -13.81
CA GLN A 27 1.40 11.55 -14.31
C GLN A 27 1.27 12.61 -13.20
N ASP A 28 0.54 12.32 -12.12
CA ASP A 28 0.51 13.15 -10.91
C ASP A 28 1.60 12.68 -9.95
N PRO A 29 2.62 13.50 -9.64
CA PRO A 29 3.73 13.08 -8.78
C PRO A 29 3.27 12.67 -7.37
N ARG A 30 2.17 13.23 -6.85
CA ARG A 30 1.61 12.88 -5.53
C ARG A 30 1.03 11.47 -5.55
N LYS A 31 0.29 11.13 -6.60
CA LYS A 31 -0.24 9.77 -6.80
C LYS A 31 0.90 8.77 -7.02
N THR A 32 1.94 9.15 -7.76
CA THR A 32 3.17 8.36 -7.89
C THR A 32 3.84 8.13 -6.54
N PHE A 33 3.89 9.14 -5.67
CA PHE A 33 4.43 8.98 -4.31
C PHE A 33 3.59 7.99 -3.49
N VAL A 34 2.26 8.10 -3.51
CA VAL A 34 1.36 7.11 -2.87
C VAL A 34 1.62 5.71 -3.42
N TRP A 35 1.84 5.57 -4.73
CA TRP A 35 2.23 4.29 -5.31
C TRP A 35 3.56 3.78 -4.74
N GLY A 36 4.56 4.65 -4.59
CA GLY A 36 5.82 4.33 -3.92
C GLY A 36 5.61 3.70 -2.54
N VAL A 37 4.69 4.26 -1.74
CA VAL A 37 4.30 3.74 -0.42
C VAL A 37 3.67 2.35 -0.54
N VAL A 38 2.63 2.19 -1.37
CA VAL A 38 1.85 0.94 -1.49
C VAL A 38 2.67 -0.20 -2.12
N SER A 39 3.60 0.15 -3.00
CA SER A 39 4.39 -0.81 -3.78
C SER A 39 5.24 -1.75 -2.92
N ILE A 40 5.55 -1.38 -1.67
CA ILE A 40 6.34 -2.22 -0.75
C ILE A 40 5.73 -3.61 -0.55
N SER A 41 4.42 -3.75 -0.74
CA SER A 41 3.69 -5.01 -0.53
C SER A 41 2.82 -5.44 -1.71
N TYR A 42 2.53 -4.54 -2.65
CA TYR A 42 1.70 -4.84 -3.82
C TYR A 42 2.39 -4.46 -5.13
N GLU A 43 2.06 -5.16 -6.21
CA GLU A 43 2.56 -4.86 -7.57
C GLU A 43 1.61 -3.97 -8.37
N LEU A 44 0.37 -3.86 -7.92
CA LEU A 44 -0.67 -3.01 -8.50
C LEU A 44 -1.41 -2.25 -7.40
N ASP A 45 -2.00 -1.11 -7.74
CA ASP A 45 -2.86 -0.35 -6.84
C ASP A 45 -4.16 -1.14 -6.58
N PRO A 46 -4.52 -1.44 -5.32
CA PRO A 46 -5.77 -2.15 -4.99
C PRO A 46 -7.02 -1.42 -5.49
N ALA A 47 -6.95 -0.11 -5.74
CA ALA A 47 -8.03 0.65 -6.38
C ALA A 47 -8.50 0.07 -7.72
N TYR A 48 -7.63 -0.68 -8.41
CA TYR A 48 -7.89 -1.25 -9.73
C TYR A 48 -7.97 -2.77 -9.73
N LEU A 49 -8.09 -3.37 -8.54
CA LEU A 49 -8.32 -4.80 -8.35
C LEU A 49 -9.59 -5.01 -7.53
N PRO A 50 -10.80 -4.84 -8.11
CA PRO A 50 -12.04 -4.81 -7.35
C PRO A 50 -12.31 -6.05 -6.49
N ALA A 51 -11.95 -7.24 -6.96
CA ALA A 51 -12.11 -8.47 -6.19
C ALA A 51 -11.21 -8.47 -4.95
N HIS A 52 -9.92 -8.17 -5.13
CA HIS A 52 -8.96 -8.06 -4.04
C HIS A 52 -9.33 -6.95 -3.05
N ALA A 53 -9.74 -5.79 -3.57
CA ALA A 53 -10.20 -4.66 -2.77
C ALA A 53 -11.40 -5.03 -1.91
N ASN A 54 -12.40 -5.74 -2.47
CA ASN A 54 -13.55 -6.21 -1.71
C ASN A 54 -13.17 -7.17 -0.58
N THR A 55 -12.31 -8.16 -0.87
CA THR A 55 -11.79 -9.07 0.16
C THR A 55 -11.07 -8.30 1.26
N ALA A 56 -10.16 -7.38 0.89
CA ALA A 56 -9.43 -6.60 1.86
C ALA A 56 -10.35 -5.75 2.75
N ILE A 57 -11.22 -4.94 2.15
CA ILE A 57 -12.15 -4.06 2.85
C ILE A 57 -13.09 -4.85 3.77
N ARG A 58 -13.73 -5.90 3.27
CA ARG A 58 -14.79 -6.61 4.02
C ARG A 58 -14.26 -7.64 5.01
N GLU A 59 -13.24 -8.41 4.62
CA GLU A 59 -12.79 -9.56 5.41
C GLU A 59 -11.62 -9.21 6.32
N TRP A 60 -10.64 -8.45 5.83
CA TRP A 60 -9.43 -8.15 6.61
C TRP A 60 -9.62 -6.93 7.52
N TYR A 61 -10.32 -5.93 7.02
CA TYR A 61 -10.53 -4.66 7.71
C TYR A 61 -11.93 -4.53 8.34
N GLY A 62 -12.88 -5.41 7.99
CA GLY A 62 -14.22 -5.41 8.56
C GLY A 62 -15.04 -4.15 8.24
N VAL A 63 -14.68 -3.42 7.18
CA VAL A 63 -15.32 -2.18 6.76
C VAL A 63 -16.67 -2.47 6.13
N ARG A 64 -17.70 -1.76 6.58
CA ARG A 64 -19.10 -1.87 6.15
C ARG A 64 -19.60 -0.60 5.46
N SER A 65 -18.98 0.55 5.71
CA SER A 65 -19.35 1.84 5.11
C SER A 65 -18.15 2.76 4.88
N ALA A 66 -18.37 3.84 4.11
CA ALA A 66 -17.40 4.92 3.97
C ALA A 66 -17.01 5.53 5.32
N ASP A 67 -17.97 5.66 6.23
CA ASP A 67 -17.74 6.20 7.58
C ASP A 67 -16.77 5.35 8.39
N ASP A 68 -16.72 4.03 8.19
CA ASP A 68 -15.71 3.19 8.84
C ASP A 68 -14.31 3.60 8.42
N ILE A 69 -14.08 3.76 7.11
CA ILE A 69 -12.79 4.20 6.59
C ILE A 69 -12.46 5.60 7.10
N LEU A 70 -13.42 6.53 7.03
CA LEU A 70 -13.21 7.89 7.50
C LEU A 70 -12.86 7.92 8.99
N ARG A 71 -13.55 7.15 9.84
CA ARG A 71 -13.22 7.03 11.27
C ARG A 71 -11.83 6.48 11.49
N TRP A 72 -11.40 5.48 10.73
CA TRP A 72 -10.05 4.93 10.85
C TRP A 72 -8.99 5.94 10.41
N THR A 73 -9.27 6.74 9.39
CA THR A 73 -8.36 7.81 8.93
C THR A 73 -8.36 9.05 9.82
N ALA A 74 -9.46 9.29 10.56
CA ALA A 74 -9.64 10.42 11.47
C ALA A 74 -9.29 10.09 12.93
N ALA A 75 -9.29 8.81 13.31
CA ALA A 75 -8.70 8.34 14.55
C ALA A 75 -7.20 8.55 14.45
N ASP A 76 -6.79 9.76 14.81
CA ASP A 76 -5.43 10.25 14.81
C ASP A 76 -4.47 9.12 15.25
N PHE A 77 -3.70 8.61 14.29
CA PHE A 77 -2.55 7.77 14.56
C PHE A 77 -1.42 8.57 15.25
N THR A 78 -1.72 9.69 15.92
CA THR A 78 -0.76 10.52 16.66
C THR A 78 -0.11 9.78 17.83
N ALA A 79 -0.69 8.66 18.28
CA ALA A 79 -0.08 7.72 19.22
C ALA A 79 0.85 6.67 18.56
N ASN A 80 1.17 6.77 17.25
CA ASN A 80 1.87 5.71 16.53
C ASN A 80 3.31 5.50 16.99
N ALA A 81 3.55 4.41 17.71
CA ALA A 81 4.89 3.86 17.90
C ALA A 81 5.53 3.41 16.57
N HIS A 82 4.73 3.13 15.53
CA HIS A 82 5.19 2.61 14.23
C HIS A 82 4.49 3.28 13.04
N PRO A 83 4.83 4.54 12.70
CA PRO A 83 4.13 5.29 11.67
C PRO A 83 4.24 4.66 10.27
N GLY A 84 5.34 3.99 9.93
CA GLY A 84 5.56 3.38 8.61
C GLY A 84 4.47 2.39 8.20
N TYR A 85 4.27 1.32 8.99
CA TYR A 85 3.30 0.29 8.66
C TYR A 85 1.85 0.79 8.72
N ASN A 86 1.55 1.64 9.71
CA ASN A 86 0.18 2.10 9.92
C ASN A 86 -0.26 3.14 8.88
N GLN A 87 0.60 4.08 8.49
CA GLN A 87 0.28 4.99 7.39
C GLN A 87 0.23 4.25 6.05
N TYR A 88 1.08 3.24 5.83
CA TYR A 88 0.93 2.34 4.68
C TYR A 88 -0.47 1.69 4.65
N ARG A 89 -0.95 1.15 5.78
CA ARG A 89 -2.27 0.50 5.85
C ARG A 89 -3.39 1.49 5.53
N LEU A 90 -3.26 2.76 5.94
CA LEU A 90 -4.23 3.79 5.63
C LEU A 90 -4.21 4.22 4.16
N CYS A 91 -3.03 4.36 3.56
CA CYS A 91 -2.90 4.55 2.12
C CYS A 91 -3.55 3.40 1.37
N PHE A 92 -3.23 2.16 1.74
CA PHE A 92 -3.83 0.96 1.16
C PHE A 92 -5.35 0.94 1.34
N LEU A 93 -5.84 1.21 2.55
CA LEU A 93 -7.28 1.18 2.88
C LEU A 93 -8.06 2.22 2.08
N ALA A 94 -7.53 3.44 1.94
CA ALA A 94 -8.15 4.49 1.13
C ALA A 94 -8.27 4.06 -0.34
N ARG A 95 -7.22 3.46 -0.90
CA ARG A 95 -7.21 2.98 -2.30
C ARG A 95 -8.11 1.77 -2.50
N ALA A 96 -8.03 0.77 -1.63
CA ALA A 96 -8.92 -0.38 -1.63
C ALA A 96 -10.39 0.03 -1.43
N GLY A 97 -10.66 1.10 -0.65
CA GLY A 97 -12.00 1.64 -0.47
C GLY A 97 -12.65 2.08 -1.78
N TYR A 98 -11.89 2.70 -2.69
CA TYR A 98 -12.39 3.00 -4.03
C TYR A 98 -12.54 1.74 -4.89
N GLY A 99 -11.56 0.84 -4.88
CA GLY A 99 -11.63 -0.41 -5.64
C GLY A 99 -12.82 -1.30 -5.23
N ALA A 100 -13.24 -1.23 -3.97
CA ALA A 100 -14.41 -1.92 -3.43
C ALA A 100 -15.74 -1.17 -3.65
N GLY A 101 -15.71 0.04 -4.21
CA GLY A 101 -16.90 0.89 -4.41
C GLY A 101 -17.46 1.52 -3.13
N VAL A 102 -16.66 1.59 -2.06
CA VAL A 102 -17.04 2.19 -0.77
C VAL A 102 -16.76 3.69 -0.75
N LEU A 103 -15.66 4.11 -1.38
CA LEU A 103 -15.30 5.52 -1.54
C LEU A 103 -15.40 5.94 -3.00
N ASP A 104 -15.68 7.21 -3.25
CA ASP A 104 -15.41 7.81 -4.54
C ASP A 104 -13.89 8.00 -4.75
N GLU A 105 -13.49 8.21 -6.01
CA GLU A 105 -12.08 8.30 -6.40
C GLU A 105 -11.37 9.52 -5.80
N ALA A 106 -12.06 10.67 -5.72
CA ALA A 106 -11.48 11.92 -5.24
C ALA A 106 -11.18 11.82 -3.73
N THR A 107 -12.13 11.29 -2.97
CA THR A 107 -12.00 11.03 -1.53
C THR A 107 -10.89 10.01 -1.27
N SER A 108 -10.84 8.91 -2.03
CA SER A 108 -9.79 7.90 -1.93
C SER A 108 -8.39 8.50 -2.13
N TRP A 109 -8.19 9.32 -3.18
CA TRP A 109 -6.91 9.97 -3.42
C TRP A 109 -6.56 11.01 -2.37
N SER A 110 -7.53 11.82 -1.94
CA SER A 110 -7.31 12.84 -0.89
C SER A 110 -6.81 12.20 0.41
N LEU A 111 -7.43 11.10 0.84
CA LEU A 111 -7.01 10.36 2.02
C LEU A 111 -5.63 9.72 1.84
N ALA A 112 -5.40 9.03 0.72
CA ALA A 112 -4.12 8.37 0.48
C ALA A 112 -2.94 9.37 0.41
N ILE A 113 -3.12 10.53 -0.24
CA ILE A 113 -2.10 11.59 -0.29
C ILE A 113 -1.85 12.17 1.11
N ARG A 114 -2.91 12.42 1.89
CA ARG A 114 -2.78 12.90 3.28
C ARG A 114 -1.92 11.96 4.13
N HIS A 115 -2.18 10.65 4.07
CA HIS A 115 -1.41 9.67 4.84
C HIS A 115 0.02 9.50 4.34
N ALA A 116 0.22 9.58 3.02
CA ALA A 116 1.56 9.56 2.45
C ALA A 116 2.39 10.81 2.82
N ALA A 117 1.77 11.98 2.98
CA ALA A 117 2.46 13.19 3.45
C ALA A 117 2.97 13.05 4.89
N VAL A 118 2.24 12.34 5.76
CA VAL A 118 2.71 12.04 7.13
C VAL A 118 4.00 11.21 7.09
N LEU A 119 4.12 10.25 6.16
CA LEU A 119 5.35 9.46 6.02
C LEU A 119 6.57 10.34 5.71
N GLN A 120 6.43 11.35 4.84
CA GLN A 120 7.51 12.31 4.55
C GLN A 120 7.97 13.12 5.76
N GLN A 121 7.08 13.35 6.73
CA GLN A 121 7.41 14.07 7.97
C GLN A 121 8.17 13.19 8.96
N HIS A 122 7.92 11.87 8.96
CA HIS A 122 8.50 10.93 9.91
C HIS A 122 9.79 10.26 9.43
N TYR A 123 10.03 10.20 8.11
CA TYR A 123 11.19 9.51 7.55
C TYR A 123 11.97 10.42 6.60
N PRO A 124 13.32 10.35 6.60
CA PRO A 124 14.16 11.18 5.74
C PRO A 124 14.20 10.72 4.28
N ASP A 125 13.93 9.43 4.01
CA ASP A 125 13.97 8.85 2.67
C ASP A 125 13.16 7.53 2.58
N TRP A 126 13.11 6.95 1.38
CA TRP A 126 12.43 5.69 1.10
C TRP A 126 12.99 4.50 1.87
N LEU A 127 14.30 4.44 2.11
CA LEU A 127 14.93 3.31 2.79
C LEU A 127 14.57 3.32 4.28
N ALA A 128 14.63 4.49 4.91
CA ALA A 128 14.18 4.70 6.28
C ALA A 128 12.68 4.39 6.43
N TYR A 129 11.84 4.80 5.47
CA TYR A 129 10.44 4.38 5.41
C TYR A 129 10.30 2.85 5.33
N GLY A 130 11.04 2.20 4.44
CA GLY A 130 11.01 0.73 4.28
C GLY A 130 11.33 0.00 5.59
N HIS A 131 12.35 0.44 6.32
CA HIS A 131 12.67 -0.11 7.63
C HIS A 131 11.59 0.21 8.68
N GLY A 132 11.03 1.42 8.67
CA GLY A 132 9.91 1.79 9.53
C GLY A 132 8.65 0.95 9.27
N TYR A 133 8.38 0.61 8.00
CA TYR A 133 7.34 -0.33 7.62
C TYR A 133 7.64 -1.73 8.17
N LEU A 134 8.87 -2.22 8.00
CA LEU A 134 9.26 -3.56 8.46
C LEU A 134 9.06 -3.72 9.97
N GLU A 135 9.60 -2.80 10.77
CA GLU A 135 9.50 -2.90 12.22
C GLU A 135 8.05 -2.76 12.70
N GLY A 136 7.25 -1.89 12.07
CA GLY A 136 5.82 -1.80 12.35
C GLY A 136 5.04 -3.07 11.96
N HIS A 137 5.38 -3.68 10.83
CA HIS A 137 4.75 -4.91 10.37
C HIS A 137 5.06 -6.08 11.31
N LEU A 138 6.31 -6.21 11.76
CA LEU A 138 6.71 -7.24 12.73
C LEU A 138 6.03 -7.04 14.09
N SER A 139 5.98 -5.81 14.58
CA SER A 139 5.28 -5.46 15.83
C SER A 139 3.80 -5.83 15.78
N TYR A 140 3.12 -5.50 14.67
CA TYR A 140 1.75 -5.91 14.43
C TYR A 140 1.57 -7.43 14.43
N ARG A 141 2.39 -8.17 13.66
CA ARG A 141 2.28 -9.63 13.55
C ARG A 141 2.61 -10.35 14.85
N ALA A 142 3.54 -9.83 15.65
CA ALA A 142 3.80 -10.33 17.00
C ALA A 142 2.56 -10.14 17.91
N GLY A 143 1.87 -8.99 17.81
CA GLY A 143 0.60 -8.76 18.50
C GLY A 143 -0.54 -9.71 18.07
N GLU A 144 -0.52 -10.15 16.82
CA GLU A 144 -1.44 -11.18 16.28
C GLU A 144 -1.07 -12.62 16.68
N GLY A 145 0.04 -12.82 17.42
CA GLY A 145 0.45 -14.13 17.94
C GLY A 145 1.30 -14.97 16.97
N ASP A 146 1.91 -14.37 15.95
CA ASP A 146 2.89 -15.09 15.13
C ASP A 146 4.14 -15.46 15.93
N ASP A 147 4.64 -16.69 15.72
CA ASP A 147 5.85 -17.20 16.36
C ASP A 147 7.14 -16.62 15.75
N ALA A 148 8.27 -16.86 16.43
CA ALA A 148 9.58 -16.36 16.00
C ALA A 148 10.00 -16.81 14.59
N ALA A 149 9.62 -18.01 14.17
CA ALA A 149 9.98 -18.53 12.84
C ALA A 149 9.21 -17.77 11.75
N LYS A 150 7.90 -17.55 11.94
CA LYS A 150 7.09 -16.72 11.05
C LYS A 150 7.59 -15.29 10.98
N LEU A 151 7.92 -14.68 12.13
CA LEU A 151 8.46 -13.32 12.18
C LEU A 151 9.80 -13.21 11.41
N ALA A 152 10.68 -14.21 11.53
CA ALA A 152 11.93 -14.25 10.75
C ALA A 152 11.67 -14.37 9.24
N GLU A 153 10.68 -15.17 8.83
CA GLU A 153 10.29 -15.28 7.41
C GLU A 153 9.71 -13.97 6.87
N ILE A 154 8.89 -13.28 7.67
CA ILE A 154 8.33 -11.96 7.32
C ILE A 154 9.43 -10.93 7.17
N ARG A 155 10.40 -10.91 8.11
CA ARG A 155 11.57 -10.01 8.04
C ARG A 155 12.33 -10.21 6.73
N LYS A 156 12.76 -11.45 6.46
CA LYS A 156 13.51 -11.78 5.24
C LYS A 156 12.77 -11.34 3.96
N ARG A 157 11.50 -11.73 3.82
CA ARG A 157 10.70 -11.38 2.63
C ARG A 157 10.53 -9.86 2.47
N THR A 158 10.37 -9.14 3.57
CA THR A 158 10.18 -7.68 3.54
C THR A 158 11.50 -6.97 3.20
N GLU A 159 12.63 -7.43 3.72
CA GLU A 159 13.97 -6.92 3.37
C GLU A 159 14.27 -7.12 1.88
N GLU A 160 13.93 -8.29 1.33
CA GLU A 160 14.04 -8.58 -0.11
C GLU A 160 13.19 -7.61 -0.95
N ARG A 161 11.96 -7.30 -0.50
CA ARG A 161 11.07 -6.32 -1.15
C ARG A 161 11.61 -4.90 -1.07
N ILE A 162 12.12 -4.47 0.09
CA ILE A 162 12.75 -3.16 0.26
C ILE A 162 13.90 -3.00 -0.73
N ALA A 163 14.81 -3.99 -0.79
CA ALA A 163 15.95 -3.97 -1.70
C ALA A 163 15.51 -3.96 -3.18
N LEU A 164 14.46 -4.70 -3.53
CA LEU A 164 13.89 -4.68 -4.88
C LEU A 164 13.31 -3.30 -5.20
N ARG A 165 12.45 -2.75 -4.33
CA ARG A 165 11.80 -1.45 -4.55
C ARG A 165 12.77 -0.30 -4.64
N GLN A 166 13.85 -0.34 -3.85
CA GLN A 166 14.93 0.64 -3.96
C GLN A 166 15.56 0.68 -5.37
N ARG A 167 15.65 -0.47 -6.05
CA ARG A 167 16.21 -0.56 -7.40
C ARG A 167 15.20 -0.31 -8.52
N THR A 168 13.91 -0.52 -8.28
CA THR A 168 12.89 -0.52 -9.35
C THR A 168 11.89 0.62 -9.28
N VAL A 169 11.39 0.97 -8.09
CA VAL A 169 10.28 1.93 -7.92
C VAL A 169 10.80 3.19 -7.24
N TRP A 170 11.39 3.07 -6.06
CA TRP A 170 11.82 4.20 -5.24
C TRP A 170 12.98 4.98 -5.86
N CYS A 171 13.78 4.38 -6.74
CA CYS A 171 14.81 5.08 -7.49
C CYS A 171 14.26 6.17 -8.44
N ALA A 172 13.00 6.05 -8.88
CA ALA A 172 12.38 6.95 -9.84
C ALA A 172 11.42 7.97 -9.17
N ILE A 173 11.19 7.86 -7.86
CA ILE A 173 10.23 8.69 -7.14
C ILE A 173 11.00 9.52 -6.11
N PRO A 174 11.10 10.84 -6.28
CA PRO A 174 11.74 11.69 -5.29
C PRO A 174 11.04 11.57 -3.92
N TRP A 175 11.80 11.36 -2.85
CA TRP A 175 11.21 11.32 -1.51
C TRP A 175 10.54 12.63 -1.12
N HIS A 176 11.10 13.77 -1.54
CA HIS A 176 10.58 15.12 -1.24
C HIS A 176 9.55 15.62 -2.27
N THR A 177 8.76 14.74 -2.88
CA THR A 177 7.64 15.15 -3.74
C THR A 177 6.70 16.10 -2.98
N PRO A 178 6.34 17.28 -3.53
CA PRO A 178 5.39 18.17 -2.89
C PRO A 178 4.01 17.53 -2.75
N MET A 179 3.44 17.56 -1.54
CA MET A 179 2.14 16.93 -1.23
C MET A 179 1.00 17.94 -1.00
N SER A 180 1.30 19.25 -1.06
CA SER A 180 0.34 20.35 -0.95
C SER A 180 -0.22 20.78 -2.30
#